data_AF-A0AB35YP70-F1
#
_entry.id   AF-A0AB35YP70-F1
#
_cell.length_a   1.000
_cell.length_b   1.000
_cell.length_c   1.000
_cell.angle_alpha   90.00
_cell.angle_beta   90.00
_cell.angle_gamma   90.00
#
_symmetry.space_group_name_H-M   'P 1'
#
loop_
_entity.id
_entity.type
_entity.pdbx_description
1 polymer ?
#
loop_
_entity_poly.entity_id
_entity_poly.type
_entity_poly.pdbx_seq_one_letter_code
_entity_poly.pdbx_strand_id
1 'polypeptide(L)'
;MAQLLIGENTFTAKFTFAFKNKADKEFNDLDAHGNRPGGFNQIYQGLLQFDLDALRAFWMCGLAHLSKQPSKTEIEAALEGRIEEDGDVEPLFQEAFREIDESGFFKKAVKTFWENLELFESVASEEEKEQAKAGIEMMKSARVELLGNKQIALVKSDKSTETQQDI
;
A
#
# COMPACT_ATOMS: atom_id res chain seq x y z
N MET A 1 3.32 13.86 5.65
CA MET A 1 2.46 14.23 4.50
C MET A 1 3.20 13.93 3.23
N ALA A 2 2.66 13.06 2.37
CA ALA A 2 3.25 12.70 1.09
C ALA A 2 3.20 13.92 0.15
N GLN A 3 4.35 14.30 -0.39
CA GLN A 3 4.50 15.44 -1.30
C GLN A 3 5.21 15.03 -2.59
N LEU A 4 4.82 15.66 -3.70
CA LEU A 4 5.42 15.42 -5.02
C LEU A 4 5.58 16.75 -5.76
N LEU A 5 6.80 17.03 -6.21
CA LEU A 5 7.09 18.17 -7.08
C LEU A 5 6.71 17.82 -8.52
N ILE A 6 5.75 18.53 -9.09
CA ILE A 6 5.30 18.35 -10.48
C ILE A 6 5.46 19.69 -11.21
N GLY A 7 6.39 19.73 -12.15
CA GLY A 7 6.85 20.99 -12.75
C GLY A 7 7.45 21.88 -11.67
N GLU A 8 6.89 23.08 -11.49
CA GLU A 8 7.34 24.05 -10.47
C GLU A 8 6.53 24.00 -9.17
N ASN A 9 5.51 23.13 -9.09
CA ASN A 9 4.55 23.12 -7.99
C ASN A 9 4.70 21.87 -7.13
N THR A 10 4.79 22.06 -5.81
CA THR A 10 4.71 20.94 -4.86
C THR A 10 3.26 20.66 -4.51
N PHE A 11 2.83 19.43 -4.76
CA PHE A 11 1.48 18.97 -4.46
C PHE A 11 1.48 18.02 -3.26
N THR A 12 0.43 18.09 -2.45
CA THR A 12 0.20 17.19 -1.31
C THR A 12 -0.99 16.30 -1.59
N ALA A 13 -0.83 14.98 -1.42
CA ALA A 13 -1.94 14.05 -1.51
C ALA A 13 -2.96 14.30 -0.38
N LYS A 14 -4.26 14.24 -0.68
CA LYS A 14 -5.33 14.37 0.32
C LYS A 14 -6.34 13.23 0.23
N PHE A 15 -6.77 12.76 1.40
CA PHE A 15 -7.81 11.74 1.53
C PHE A 15 -9.17 12.39 1.74
N THR A 16 -10.01 12.31 0.71
CA THR A 16 -11.34 12.92 0.67
C THR A 16 -12.30 12.03 -0.11
N PHE A 17 -13.57 12.42 -0.22
CA PHE A 17 -14.50 11.76 -1.15
C PHE A 17 -14.02 11.79 -2.61
N ALA A 18 -13.25 12.79 -3.03
CA ALA A 18 -12.69 12.83 -4.38
C ALA A 18 -11.69 11.68 -4.61
N PHE A 19 -10.85 11.39 -3.61
CA PHE A 19 -9.96 10.22 -3.62
C PHE A 19 -10.79 8.94 -3.79
N LYS A 20 -11.74 8.71 -2.85
CA LYS A 20 -12.56 7.49 -2.83
C LYS A 20 -13.29 7.29 -4.15
N ASN A 21 -13.95 8.33 -4.66
CA ASN A 21 -14.74 8.25 -5.88
C ASN A 21 -13.87 7.96 -7.11
N LYS A 22 -12.67 8.54 -7.19
CA LYS A 22 -11.74 8.26 -8.28
C LYS A 22 -11.19 6.84 -8.17
N ALA A 23 -10.80 6.41 -6.97
CA ALA A 23 -10.35 5.05 -6.70
C ALA A 23 -11.36 4.01 -7.18
N ASP A 24 -12.61 4.11 -6.73
CA ASP A 24 -13.65 3.13 -7.09
C ASP A 24 -14.05 3.16 -8.58
N LYS A 25 -13.85 4.30 -9.25
CA LYS A 25 -14.21 4.48 -10.66
C LYS A 25 -13.12 3.96 -11.60
N GLU A 26 -11.85 4.22 -11.26
CA GLU A 26 -10.72 4.04 -12.18
C GLU A 26 -9.80 2.87 -11.78
N PHE A 27 -9.83 2.43 -10.52
CA PHE A 27 -8.88 1.46 -9.96
C PHE A 27 -9.60 0.37 -9.17
N ASN A 28 -10.75 -0.10 -9.66
CA ASN A 28 -11.56 -1.14 -9.03
C ASN A 28 -11.76 -2.31 -10.00
N ASP A 29 -10.65 -2.85 -10.49
CA ASP A 29 -10.62 -3.93 -11.48
C ASP A 29 -11.11 -5.25 -10.90
N LEU A 30 -11.26 -6.25 -11.76
CA LEU A 30 -11.60 -7.60 -11.33
C LEU A 30 -10.35 -8.26 -10.73
N ASP A 31 -10.50 -8.91 -9.59
CA ASP A 31 -9.48 -9.80 -9.05
C ASP A 31 -9.47 -11.15 -9.80
N ALA A 32 -8.56 -12.04 -9.41
CA ALA A 32 -8.43 -13.38 -9.99
C ALA A 32 -9.70 -14.25 -9.85
N HIS A 33 -10.62 -13.87 -8.96
CA HIS A 33 -11.88 -14.55 -8.69
C HIS A 33 -13.08 -13.85 -9.35
N GLY A 34 -12.85 -12.77 -10.10
CA GLY A 34 -13.91 -11.99 -10.74
C GLY A 34 -14.67 -11.07 -9.78
N ASN A 35 -14.13 -10.79 -8.60
CA ASN A 35 -14.72 -9.83 -7.66
C ASN A 35 -14.14 -8.43 -7.87
N ARG A 36 -14.88 -7.41 -7.44
CA ARG A 36 -14.42 -6.02 -7.38
C ARG A 36 -14.17 -5.64 -5.92
N PRO A 37 -12.94 -5.76 -5.41
CA PRO A 37 -12.65 -5.57 -3.98
C PRO A 37 -12.78 -4.11 -3.51
N GLY A 38 -13.00 -3.16 -4.42
CA GLY A 38 -13.04 -1.72 -4.14
C GLY A 38 -11.70 -1.06 -4.44
N GLY A 39 -11.73 0.16 -4.99
CA GLY A 39 -10.49 0.73 -5.53
C GLY A 39 -9.52 1.21 -4.45
N PHE A 40 -10.04 1.55 -3.27
CA PHE A 40 -9.19 1.75 -2.10
C PHE A 40 -8.38 0.49 -1.77
N ASN A 41 -9.02 -0.70 -1.73
CA ASN A 41 -8.37 -1.94 -1.34
C ASN A 41 -7.28 -2.34 -2.36
N GLN A 42 -7.52 -2.13 -3.66
CA GLN A 42 -6.51 -2.39 -4.69
C GLN A 42 -5.28 -1.50 -4.54
N ILE A 43 -5.48 -0.19 -4.38
CA ILE A 43 -4.36 0.75 -4.17
C ILE A 43 -3.62 0.38 -2.88
N TYR A 44 -4.34 0.15 -1.79
CA TYR A 44 -3.74 -0.15 -0.49
C TYR A 44 -2.93 -1.47 -0.52
N GLN A 45 -3.47 -2.52 -1.13
CA GLN A 45 -2.77 -3.79 -1.32
C GLN A 45 -1.55 -3.66 -2.24
N GLY A 46 -1.68 -2.96 -3.37
CA GLY A 46 -0.57 -2.75 -4.29
C GLY A 46 0.59 -1.98 -3.64
N LEU A 47 0.29 -0.97 -2.80
CA LEU A 47 1.32 -0.27 -2.03
C LEU A 47 2.07 -1.20 -1.05
N LEU A 48 1.37 -2.16 -0.40
CA LEU A 48 2.02 -3.18 0.43
C LEU A 48 3.00 -4.07 -0.37
N GLN A 49 2.82 -4.15 -1.69
CA GLN A 49 3.58 -5.01 -2.58
C GLN A 49 4.59 -4.24 -3.44
N PHE A 50 4.83 -2.96 -3.14
CA PHE A 50 5.67 -2.06 -3.91
C PHE A 50 5.27 -1.97 -5.40
N ASP A 51 3.98 -2.06 -5.69
CA ASP A 51 3.43 -1.91 -7.04
C ASP A 51 3.45 -0.44 -7.49
N LEU A 52 4.23 -0.13 -8.52
CA LEU A 52 4.36 1.21 -9.10
C LEU A 52 3.04 1.73 -9.70
N ASP A 53 2.19 0.85 -10.23
CA ASP A 53 0.87 1.25 -10.72
C ASP A 53 -0.03 1.70 -9.57
N ALA A 54 0.08 1.06 -8.40
CA ALA A 54 -0.61 1.46 -7.18
C ALA A 54 -0.07 2.77 -6.60
N LEU A 55 1.25 3.00 -6.63
CA LEU A 55 1.86 4.28 -6.26
C LEU A 55 1.35 5.42 -7.15
N ARG A 56 1.30 5.20 -8.47
CA ARG A 56 0.70 6.17 -9.40
C ARG A 56 -0.78 6.40 -9.10
N ALA A 57 -1.56 5.32 -8.88
CA ALA A 57 -2.98 5.42 -8.56
C ALA A 57 -3.23 6.19 -7.26
N PHE A 58 -2.38 5.99 -6.24
CA PHE A 58 -2.38 6.78 -5.01
C PHE A 58 -2.26 8.27 -5.30
N TRP A 59 -1.31 8.69 -6.15
CA TRP A 59 -1.12 10.10 -6.50
C TRP A 59 -2.28 10.66 -7.33
N MET A 60 -2.75 9.90 -8.33
CA MET A 60 -3.92 10.29 -9.13
C MET A 60 -5.16 10.52 -8.26
N CYS A 61 -5.38 9.67 -7.24
CA CYS A 61 -6.50 9.81 -6.31
C CYS A 61 -6.25 10.90 -5.26
N GLY A 62 -5.03 11.02 -4.74
CA GLY A 62 -4.61 12.03 -3.76
C GLY A 62 -4.77 13.45 -4.26
N LEU A 63 -4.57 13.66 -5.56
CA LEU A 63 -4.66 14.96 -6.20
C LEU A 63 -6.03 15.23 -6.85
N ALA A 64 -6.98 14.28 -6.77
CA ALA A 64 -8.31 14.39 -7.37
C ALA A 64 -9.16 15.55 -6.82
N HIS A 65 -8.78 16.11 -5.67
CA HIS A 65 -9.45 17.26 -5.04
C HIS A 65 -9.11 18.60 -5.71
N LEU A 66 -8.07 18.64 -6.56
CA LEU A 66 -7.65 19.86 -7.24
C LEU A 66 -8.60 20.20 -8.40
N SER A 67 -8.85 21.49 -8.61
CA SER A 67 -9.62 21.99 -9.75
C SER A 67 -8.90 21.76 -11.08
N LYS A 68 -7.57 21.90 -11.08
CA LYS A 68 -6.68 21.52 -12.17
C LYS A 68 -5.78 20.38 -11.70
N GLN A 69 -6.13 19.16 -12.07
CA GLN A 69 -5.38 17.97 -11.71
C GLN A 69 -4.16 17.82 -12.64
N PRO A 70 -2.98 17.47 -12.11
CA PRO A 70 -1.89 16.96 -12.94
C PRO A 70 -2.36 15.75 -13.75
N SER A 71 -1.91 15.66 -14.99
CA SER A 71 -2.14 14.51 -15.85
C SER A 71 -1.39 13.28 -15.33
N LYS A 72 -1.82 12.11 -15.80
CA LYS A 72 -1.12 10.84 -15.51
C LYS A 72 0.36 10.92 -15.86
N THR A 73 0.70 11.43 -17.04
CA THR A 73 2.09 11.55 -17.51
C THR A 73 2.91 12.53 -16.69
N GLU A 74 2.33 13.64 -16.23
CA GLU A 74 3.02 14.57 -15.33
C GLU A 74 3.33 13.93 -13.97
N ILE A 75 2.41 13.10 -13.45
CA ILE A 75 2.63 12.34 -12.22
C ILE A 75 3.73 11.29 -12.41
N GLU A 76 3.68 10.51 -13.50
CA GLU A 76 4.69 9.49 -13.82
C GLU A 76 6.08 10.11 -13.94
N ALA A 77 6.24 11.20 -14.70
CA ALA A 77 7.51 11.88 -14.85
C ALA A 77 8.05 12.43 -13.51
N ALA A 78 7.18 12.94 -12.63
CA ALA A 78 7.58 13.42 -11.31
C ALA A 78 8.01 12.28 -10.38
N LEU A 79 7.34 11.13 -10.46
CA LEU A 79 7.72 9.93 -9.70
C LEU A 79 9.07 9.40 -10.19
N GLU A 80 9.27 9.27 -11.50
CA GLU A 80 10.54 8.86 -12.11
C GLU A 80 11.68 9.78 -11.66
N GLY A 81 11.52 11.10 -11.76
CA GLY A 81 12.54 12.06 -11.34
C GLY A 81 12.90 11.94 -9.85
N ARG A 82 11.91 11.67 -8.99
CA ARG A 82 12.16 11.46 -7.56
C ARG A 82 12.85 10.13 -7.27
N ILE A 83 12.50 9.06 -8.00
CA ILE A 83 13.19 7.76 -7.90
C ILE A 83 14.65 7.89 -8.34
N GLU A 84 14.93 8.66 -9.40
CA GLU A 84 16.30 8.94 -9.84
C GLU A 84 17.10 9.75 -8.83
N GLU A 85 16.48 10.77 -8.21
CA GLU A 85 17.10 11.60 -7.17
C GLU A 85 17.39 10.81 -5.89
N ASP A 86 16.41 10.03 -5.41
CA ASP A 86 16.51 9.23 -4.20
C ASP A 86 17.38 7.97 -4.41
N GLY A 87 17.52 7.51 -5.67
CA GLY A 87 18.20 6.27 -6.03
C GLY A 87 17.45 5.00 -5.59
N ASP A 88 16.22 5.16 -5.11
CA ASP A 88 15.38 4.11 -4.53
C ASP A 88 13.89 4.50 -4.60
N VAL A 89 13.01 3.51 -4.74
CA VAL A 89 11.56 3.68 -4.68
C VAL A 89 11.02 3.65 -3.25
N GLU A 90 11.75 3.03 -2.30
CA GLU A 90 11.29 2.81 -0.92
C GLU A 90 10.77 4.09 -0.23
N PRO A 91 11.45 5.26 -0.32
CA PRO A 91 10.98 6.48 0.35
C PRO A 91 9.58 6.94 -0.12
N LEU A 92 9.33 6.85 -1.44
CA LEU A 92 8.05 7.20 -2.04
C LEU A 92 6.91 6.30 -1.54
N PHE A 93 7.16 4.99 -1.46
CA PHE A 93 6.19 4.04 -0.93
C PHE A 93 5.96 4.23 0.57
N GLN A 94 7.01 4.44 1.36
CA GLN A 94 6.89 4.71 2.80
C GLN A 94 6.05 5.97 3.07
N GLU A 95 6.27 7.04 2.30
CA GLU A 95 5.48 8.26 2.41
C GLU A 95 4.02 8.03 2.02
N ALA A 96 3.76 7.44 0.85
CA ALA A 96 2.40 7.19 0.38
C ALA A 96 1.63 6.26 1.33
N PHE A 97 2.27 5.16 1.75
CA PHE A 97 1.67 4.14 2.57
C PHE A 97 1.34 4.63 3.99
N ARG A 98 2.28 5.33 4.64
CA ARG A 98 2.04 5.90 5.97
C ARG A 98 0.83 6.83 5.97
N GLU A 99 0.72 7.68 4.97
CA GLU A 99 -0.38 8.64 4.88
C GLU A 99 -1.74 7.97 4.68
N ILE A 100 -1.82 6.94 3.84
CA ILE A 100 -3.08 6.22 3.61
C ILE A 100 -3.46 5.30 4.77
N ASP A 101 -2.48 4.64 5.42
CA ASP A 101 -2.69 3.76 6.59
C ASP A 101 -3.16 4.55 7.81
N GLU A 102 -2.55 5.71 8.06
CA GLU A 102 -2.85 6.57 9.21
C GLU A 102 -4.01 7.56 8.95
N SER A 103 -4.54 7.57 7.73
CA SER A 103 -5.63 8.46 7.33
C SER A 103 -6.87 8.29 8.20
N GLY A 104 -7.31 9.38 8.84
CA GLY A 104 -8.60 9.40 9.56
C GLY A 104 -9.80 9.09 8.65
N PHE A 105 -9.71 9.40 7.35
CA PHE A 105 -10.76 9.14 6.37
C PHE A 105 -10.88 7.64 6.04
N PHE A 106 -9.75 6.94 5.94
CA PHE A 106 -9.71 5.53 5.54
C PHE A 106 -9.44 4.55 6.69
N LYS A 107 -9.24 5.01 7.93
CA LYS A 107 -8.92 4.17 9.10
C LYS A 107 -9.84 2.96 9.27
N LYS A 108 -11.14 3.11 9.00
CA LYS A 108 -12.09 1.98 9.05
C LYS A 108 -11.91 1.01 7.88
N ALA A 109 -11.66 1.51 6.67
CA ALA A 109 -11.36 0.68 5.50
C ALA A 109 -10.06 -0.10 5.70
N VAL A 110 -9.00 0.54 6.20
CA VAL A 110 -7.74 -0.12 6.60
C VAL A 110 -8.00 -1.23 7.61
N LYS A 111 -8.76 -0.95 8.68
CA LYS A 111 -9.11 -1.96 9.68
C LYS A 111 -9.82 -3.16 9.04
N THR A 112 -10.86 -2.89 8.25
CA THR A 112 -11.64 -3.94 7.59
C THR A 112 -10.82 -4.74 6.59
N PHE A 113 -9.87 -4.12 5.88
CA PHE A 113 -8.93 -4.82 5.00
C PHE A 113 -8.16 -5.90 5.78
N TRP A 114 -7.55 -5.54 6.91
CA TRP A 114 -6.80 -6.51 7.74
C TRP A 114 -7.70 -7.56 8.39
N GLU A 115 -8.88 -7.18 8.88
CA GLU A 115 -9.86 -8.13 9.44
C GLU A 115 -10.30 -9.17 8.39
N ASN A 116 -10.50 -8.76 7.14
CA ASN A 116 -10.87 -9.66 6.06
C ASN A 116 -9.74 -10.63 5.69
N LEU A 117 -8.49 -10.19 5.73
CA LEU A 117 -7.34 -11.07 5.51
C LEU A 117 -7.24 -12.15 6.59
N GLU A 118 -7.42 -11.78 7.86
CA GLU A 118 -7.40 -12.74 8.98
C GLU A 118 -8.62 -13.68 8.93
N LEU A 119 -9.78 -13.18 8.50
CA LEU A 119 -10.95 -14.02 8.28
C LEU A 119 -10.67 -15.06 7.19
N PHE A 120 -10.02 -14.69 6.09
CA PHE A 120 -9.65 -15.60 5.02
C PHE A 120 -8.77 -16.75 5.52
N GLU A 121 -7.78 -16.47 6.37
CA GLU A 121 -6.96 -17.50 7.04
C GLU A 121 -7.82 -18.47 7.86
N SER A 122 -8.79 -17.93 8.62
CA SER A 122 -9.62 -18.74 9.52
C SER A 122 -10.58 -19.69 8.81
N VAL A 123 -10.99 -19.36 7.58
CA VAL A 123 -11.93 -20.14 6.78
C VAL A 123 -11.27 -20.97 5.68
N ALA A 124 -9.96 -20.81 5.46
CA ALA A 124 -9.17 -21.60 4.52
C ALA A 124 -9.16 -23.09 4.91
N SER A 125 -9.06 -23.97 3.92
CA SER A 125 -8.86 -25.40 4.17
C SER A 125 -7.50 -25.67 4.84
N GLU A 126 -7.35 -26.82 5.51
CA GLU A 126 -6.07 -27.15 6.18
C GLU A 126 -4.86 -27.16 5.23
N GLU A 127 -5.07 -27.54 3.96
CA GLU A 127 -4.01 -27.52 2.93
C GLU A 127 -3.64 -26.09 2.50
N GLU A 128 -4.59 -25.15 2.52
CA GLU A 128 -4.39 -23.76 2.09
C GLU A 128 -3.94 -22.85 3.25
N LYS A 129 -4.14 -23.25 4.50
CA LYS A 129 -3.85 -22.45 5.69
C LYS A 129 -2.39 -22.04 5.79
N GLU A 130 -1.45 -22.94 5.49
CA GLU A 130 -0.02 -22.62 5.59
C GLU A 130 0.38 -21.55 4.57
N GLN A 131 -0.11 -21.66 3.34
CA GLN A 131 0.12 -20.67 2.28
C GLN A 131 -0.57 -19.34 2.57
N ALA A 132 -1.82 -19.37 3.06
CA ALA A 132 -2.55 -18.17 3.46
C ALA A 132 -1.84 -17.42 4.58
N LYS A 133 -1.40 -18.15 5.62
CA LYS A 133 -0.65 -17.60 6.75
C LYS A 133 0.67 -16.97 6.31
N ALA A 134 1.43 -17.65 5.45
CA ALA A 134 2.67 -17.09 4.90
C ALA A 134 2.42 -15.78 4.14
N GLY A 135 1.41 -15.74 3.27
CA GLY A 135 1.03 -14.53 2.53
C GLY A 135 0.59 -13.38 3.44
N ILE A 136 -0.20 -13.66 4.48
CA ILE A 136 -0.65 -12.65 5.46
C ILE A 136 0.53 -12.11 6.28
N GLU A 137 1.43 -12.98 6.75
CA GLU A 137 2.62 -12.54 7.49
C GLU A 137 3.58 -11.72 6.61
N MET A 138 3.70 -12.03 5.32
CA MET A 138 4.44 -11.19 4.38
C MET A 138 3.82 -9.79 4.27
N MET A 139 2.50 -9.68 4.09
CA MET A 139 1.82 -8.38 4.05
C MET A 139 1.95 -7.59 5.37
N LYS A 140 1.84 -8.27 6.51
CA LYS A 140 2.05 -7.65 7.84
C LYS A 140 3.47 -7.13 7.99
N SER A 141 4.46 -7.87 7.49
CA SER A 141 5.87 -7.47 7.52
C SER A 141 6.11 -6.26 6.61
N ALA A 142 5.57 -6.26 5.39
CA ALA A 142 5.64 -5.12 4.48
C ALA A 142 5.00 -3.87 5.10
N ARG A 143 3.85 -4.00 5.79
CA ARG A 143 3.23 -2.89 6.51
C ARG A 143 4.18 -2.28 7.55
N VAL A 144 4.83 -3.12 8.35
CA VAL A 144 5.78 -2.69 9.38
C VAL A 144 6.96 -1.94 8.76
N GLU A 145 7.51 -2.48 7.68
CA GLU A 145 8.61 -1.89 6.92
C GLU A 145 8.22 -0.52 6.33
N LEU A 146 7.06 -0.44 5.68
CA LEU A 146 6.54 0.79 5.07
C LEU A 146 6.22 1.88 6.10
N LEU A 147 5.84 1.50 7.32
CA LEU A 147 5.65 2.45 8.43
C LEU A 147 6.98 2.88 9.08
N GLY A 148 8.12 2.32 8.67
CA GLY A 148 9.45 2.63 9.22
C GLY A 148 9.72 1.99 10.59
N ASN A 149 8.90 1.03 11.02
CA ASN A 149 9.04 0.34 12.30
C ASN A 149 10.00 -0.87 12.17
N LYS A 150 11.24 -0.63 11.73
CA LYS A 150 12.26 -1.67 11.44
C LYS A 150 12.55 -2.62 12.62
N GLN A 151 12.19 -2.27 13.86
CA GLN A 151 12.43 -3.11 15.04
C GLN A 151 11.56 -4.37 15.14
N ILE A 152 10.42 -4.48 14.45
CA ILE A 152 9.56 -5.67 14.58
C ILE A 152 9.96 -6.79 13.59
N ALA A 153 10.60 -6.44 12.47
CA ALA A 153 11.01 -7.41 11.45
C ALA A 153 12.21 -8.28 11.89
N LEU A 154 13.19 -7.70 12.59
CA LEU A 154 14.39 -8.42 13.05
C LEU A 154 14.10 -9.40 14.21
N VAL A 155 13.09 -9.12 15.04
CA VAL A 155 12.78 -9.97 16.21
C VAL A 155 12.10 -11.29 15.81
N LYS A 156 11.51 -11.38 14.61
CA LYS A 156 10.89 -12.61 14.10
C LYS A 156 11.89 -13.53 13.36
N SER A 157 12.97 -12.99 12.78
CA SER A 157 14.02 -13.80 12.13
C SER A 157 14.99 -14.44 13.12
N ASP A 158 15.24 -13.79 14.25
CA ASP A 158 16.18 -14.30 15.26
C ASP A 158 15.61 -15.47 16.08
N LYS A 159 14.28 -15.56 16.23
CA LYS A 159 13.65 -16.65 17.00
C LYS A 159 13.57 -18.00 16.27
N SER A 160 13.81 -18.04 14.96
CA SER A 160 13.86 -19.29 14.19
C SER A 160 15.28 -19.88 14.09
N THR A 161 16.31 -19.19 14.61
CA THR A 161 17.71 -19.65 14.54
C THR A 161 18.22 -20.32 15.83
N GLU A 162 17.46 -20.32 16.92
CA GLU A 162 17.90 -20.86 18.23
C GLU A 162 17.43 -22.31 18.54
N THR A 163 16.95 -23.10 17.57
CA THR A 163 16.54 -24.50 17.84
C THR A 163 17.15 -25.54 16.89
N GLN A 164 18.41 -25.36 16.51
CA GLN A 164 19.22 -26.43 15.90
C GLN A 164 20.66 -26.38 16.42
N GLN A 165 20.85 -26.72 17.70
CA GLN A 165 22.10 -27.29 18.21
C GLN A 165 21.80 -27.88 19.59
N ASP A 166 21.44 -29.17 19.60
CA ASP A 166 21.65 -30.13 20.70
C ASP A 166 20.84 -31.40 20.39
N ILE A 167 21.37 -32.29 19.52
CA ILE A 167 21.41 -33.78 19.65
C ILE A 167 22.56 -34.29 18.78
#